data_AF-Q3HKG9-F1
#
_entry.id   AF-Q3HKG9-F1
#
_cell.length_a   1.000
_cell.length_b   1.000
_cell.length_c   1.000
_cell.angle_alpha   90.00
_cell.angle_beta   90.00
_cell.angle_gamma   90.00
#
_symmetry.space_group_name_H-M   'P 1'
#
loop_
_entity.id
_entity.type
_entity.pdbx_description
1 polymer ?
#
loop_
_entity_poly.entity_id
_entity_poly.type
_entity_poly.pdbx_seq_one_letter_code
_entity_poly.pdbx_strand_id
1 'polypeptide(L)'
;MTLLRTTLLTALLSLALGAGAEAAPEAIYGPGPRALDNREIFAAANLPLWQELDRAGVEGIVLNASFLMTTDFRGIGAKGEKRRPDDTYLTDADLGGLAAIVARTGLQVTYEAGVGLSGARCDASLSPEALGRAAAAFEFERNVRRLTDAGIPVSAINVDGPMLRLLPDSDKPAGCRETAGAGFDVRSAGQIVHAYMVELRDRIEAAQEKQTVQVRWLVNLPLWQVGRVPRNPVYSEPTPDAKPTTDLTDAVRSLAKAQAEQELPGRALEIAEVVIGYPYSMGKQNPNRYAIRVRNLWLSSRALNPRSGHPPPLGFIVNTHSYLNPCLKREGRPDVAFLTFRRGKGSVSEACQRAQIGEDTVANAQDGAMDNDADYLRDSFTYADELSPGGELARQLVLRDGTRIADHVAHIYYQSWGVNPLSNAWYMERLIERLEHGDR
;
A
#
# COMPACT_ATOMS: atom_id res chain seq x y z
N MET A 1 -46.28 -28.75 -24.70
CA MET A 1 -46.13 -27.42 -24.08
C MET A 1 -45.27 -27.42 -22.81
N THR A 2 -45.18 -28.53 -22.08
CA THR A 2 -44.37 -28.65 -20.85
C THR A 2 -42.87 -28.64 -21.11
N LEU A 3 -42.36 -29.39 -22.11
CA LEU A 3 -40.93 -29.42 -22.42
C LEU A 3 -40.35 -28.03 -22.79
N LEU A 4 -41.07 -27.27 -23.62
CA LEU A 4 -40.60 -25.95 -24.08
C LEU A 4 -40.49 -24.95 -22.92
N ARG A 5 -41.39 -25.04 -21.93
CA ARG A 5 -41.34 -24.21 -20.71
C ARG A 5 -40.16 -24.58 -19.82
N THR A 6 -39.86 -25.87 -19.67
CA THR A 6 -38.72 -26.34 -18.86
C THR A 6 -37.41 -25.89 -19.48
N THR A 7 -37.23 -26.02 -20.80
CA THR A 7 -35.99 -25.59 -21.47
C THR A 7 -35.80 -24.07 -21.41
N LEU A 8 -36.88 -23.28 -21.51
CA LEU A 8 -36.80 -21.82 -21.40
C LEU A 8 -36.45 -21.38 -19.97
N LEU A 9 -37.00 -22.05 -18.95
CA LEU A 9 -36.71 -21.75 -17.55
C LEU A 9 -35.25 -22.09 -17.21
N THR A 10 -34.73 -23.23 -17.67
CA THR A 10 -33.33 -23.61 -17.46
C THR A 10 -32.38 -22.67 -18.21
N ALA A 11 -32.71 -22.25 -19.44
CA ALA A 11 -31.93 -21.26 -20.17
C ALA A 11 -31.93 -19.89 -19.49
N LEU A 12 -33.06 -19.45 -18.94
CA LEU A 12 -33.17 -18.21 -18.15
C LEU A 12 -32.44 -18.32 -16.80
N LEU A 13 -32.47 -19.48 -16.13
CA LEU A 13 -31.70 -19.71 -14.90
C LEU A 13 -30.19 -19.75 -15.20
N SER A 14 -29.76 -20.38 -16.29
CA SER A 14 -28.35 -20.41 -16.70
C SER A 14 -27.86 -19.04 -17.20
N LEU A 15 -28.74 -18.22 -17.77
CA LEU A 15 -28.45 -16.82 -18.11
C LEU A 15 -28.46 -15.91 -16.87
N ALA A 16 -29.28 -16.22 -15.85
CA ALA A 16 -29.30 -15.50 -14.58
C ALA A 16 -28.14 -15.89 -13.65
N LEU A 17 -27.64 -17.14 -13.76
CA LEU A 17 -26.42 -17.63 -13.07
C LEU A 17 -25.14 -17.32 -13.87
N GLY A 18 -25.25 -17.08 -15.18
CA GLY A 18 -24.17 -16.69 -16.08
C GLY A 18 -24.04 -15.18 -16.32
N ALA A 19 -25.02 -14.39 -15.85
CA ALA A 19 -24.81 -12.97 -15.58
C ALA A 19 -23.91 -12.90 -14.34
N GLY A 20 -22.61 -12.92 -14.60
CA GLY A 20 -21.57 -13.06 -13.58
C GLY A 20 -21.85 -12.14 -12.40
N ALA A 21 -21.92 -12.73 -11.21
CA ALA A 21 -21.51 -11.99 -10.04
C ALA A 21 -20.07 -11.57 -10.35
N GLU A 22 -19.89 -10.29 -10.71
CA GLU A 22 -18.57 -9.67 -10.77
C GLU A 22 -17.92 -9.97 -9.43
N ALA A 23 -16.80 -10.71 -9.45
CA ALA A 23 -16.10 -11.04 -8.23
C ALA A 23 -15.75 -9.71 -7.54
N ALA A 24 -16.27 -9.53 -6.33
CA ALA A 24 -15.95 -8.35 -5.54
C ALA A 24 -14.43 -8.30 -5.34
N PRO A 25 -13.82 -7.10 -5.35
CA PRO A 25 -12.40 -6.97 -5.07
C PRO A 25 -12.03 -7.61 -3.73
N GLU A 26 -10.90 -8.30 -3.69
CA GLU A 26 -10.41 -9.01 -2.51
C GLU A 26 -9.96 -8.01 -1.44
N ALA A 27 -10.26 -8.30 -0.17
CA ALA A 27 -9.85 -7.46 0.95
C ALA A 27 -8.43 -7.85 1.41
N ILE A 28 -7.53 -6.86 1.50
CA ILE A 28 -6.18 -7.06 2.05
C ILE A 28 -6.01 -6.16 3.27
N TYR A 29 -5.52 -6.74 4.37
CA TYR A 29 -5.27 -6.00 5.61
C TYR A 29 -3.80 -5.57 5.72
N GLY A 30 -3.54 -4.33 6.11
CA GLY A 30 -2.18 -3.87 6.40
C GLY A 30 -2.11 -3.27 7.80
N PRO A 31 -1.50 -3.96 8.78
CA PRO A 31 -1.42 -3.45 10.15
C PRO A 31 -0.74 -2.08 10.16
N GLY A 32 -1.33 -1.16 10.91
CA GLY A 32 -0.78 0.15 11.17
C GLY A 32 0.52 0.01 11.94
N PRO A 33 1.68 0.41 11.37
CA PRO A 33 2.95 0.24 12.06
C PRO A 33 3.02 1.20 13.27
N ARG A 34 2.15 2.22 13.33
CA ARG A 34 2.12 3.23 14.38
C ARG A 34 1.09 2.95 15.47
N ALA A 35 0.35 1.85 15.39
CA ALA A 35 -0.55 1.42 16.45
C ALA A 35 0.23 1.07 17.73
N LEU A 36 -0.43 1.12 18.88
CA LEU A 36 0.15 0.82 20.19
C LEU A 36 0.42 -0.68 20.38
N ASP A 37 -0.41 -1.51 19.76
CA ASP A 37 -0.37 -2.98 19.77
C ASP A 37 0.34 -3.55 18.53
N ASN A 38 1.13 -2.74 17.82
CA ASN A 38 1.75 -3.10 16.54
C ASN A 38 2.63 -4.37 16.59
N ARG A 39 3.18 -4.73 17.74
CA ARG A 39 3.92 -5.98 17.97
C ARG A 39 3.02 -7.06 18.54
N GLU A 40 2.21 -6.70 19.54
CA GLU A 40 1.34 -7.62 20.26
C GLU A 40 0.31 -8.30 19.35
N ILE A 41 -0.09 -7.64 18.26
CA ILE A 41 -1.03 -8.21 17.28
C ILE A 41 -0.53 -9.53 16.68
N PHE A 42 0.79 -9.80 16.67
CA PHE A 42 1.36 -11.04 16.16
C PHE A 42 1.60 -12.11 17.25
N ALA A 43 1.32 -11.81 18.51
CA ALA A 43 1.44 -12.77 19.60
C ALA A 43 0.40 -13.89 19.48
N ALA A 44 0.71 -15.07 20.02
CA ALA A 44 -0.17 -16.25 19.96
C ALA A 44 -1.59 -16.00 20.51
N ALA A 45 -1.74 -15.08 21.48
CA ALA A 45 -3.03 -14.70 22.04
C ALA A 45 -3.98 -14.06 21.01
N ASN A 46 -3.45 -13.44 19.96
CA ASN A 46 -4.23 -12.80 18.89
C ASN A 46 -4.48 -13.72 17.68
N LEU A 47 -4.00 -14.97 17.70
CA LEU A 47 -4.28 -15.93 16.61
C LEU A 47 -5.78 -16.11 16.32
N PRO A 48 -6.69 -16.21 17.32
CA PRO A 48 -8.12 -16.30 17.04
C PRO A 48 -8.65 -15.11 16.21
N LEU A 49 -8.17 -13.90 16.48
CA LEU A 49 -8.57 -12.69 15.76
C LEU A 49 -8.09 -12.73 14.30
N TRP A 50 -6.88 -13.22 14.03
CA TRP A 50 -6.41 -13.45 12.65
C TRP A 50 -7.22 -14.53 11.93
N GLN A 51 -7.64 -15.57 12.62
CA GLN A 51 -8.50 -16.62 12.06
C GLN A 51 -9.92 -16.10 11.78
N GLU A 52 -10.43 -15.16 12.57
CA GLU A 52 -11.68 -14.45 12.28
C GLU A 52 -11.54 -13.55 11.05
N LEU A 53 -10.43 -12.82 10.95
CA LEU A 53 -10.16 -11.95 9.80
C LEU A 53 -10.08 -12.73 8.48
N ASP A 54 -9.37 -13.87 8.49
CA ASP A 54 -9.32 -14.81 7.37
C ASP A 54 -10.72 -15.35 7.00
N ARG A 55 -11.49 -15.81 7.99
CA ARG A 55 -12.87 -16.29 7.77
C ARG A 55 -13.81 -15.20 7.25
N ALA A 56 -13.57 -13.94 7.59
CA ALA A 56 -14.31 -12.80 7.09
C ALA A 56 -13.96 -12.44 5.63
N GLY A 57 -12.99 -13.12 5.01
CA GLY A 57 -12.66 -12.97 3.59
C GLY A 57 -11.47 -12.04 3.30
N VAL A 58 -10.65 -11.71 4.30
CA VAL A 58 -9.36 -11.07 4.05
C VAL A 58 -8.38 -12.11 3.52
N GLU A 59 -7.72 -11.83 2.41
CA GLU A 59 -6.85 -12.82 1.74
C GLU A 59 -5.37 -12.68 2.10
N GLY A 60 -4.96 -11.53 2.63
CA GLY A 60 -3.56 -11.26 2.87
C GLY A 60 -3.24 -10.13 3.83
N ILE A 61 -1.96 -10.08 4.18
CA ILE A 61 -1.33 -9.14 5.09
C ILE A 61 -0.32 -8.30 4.29
N VAL A 62 -0.43 -6.97 4.30
CA VAL A 62 0.64 -6.08 3.81
C VAL A 62 1.51 -5.63 4.98
N LEU A 63 2.76 -6.08 5.01
CA LEU A 63 3.75 -5.65 5.99
C LEU A 63 4.55 -4.47 5.45
N ASN A 64 4.40 -3.32 6.11
CA ASN A 64 5.28 -2.18 5.91
C ASN A 64 6.74 -2.57 6.22
N ALA A 65 7.71 -2.15 5.39
CA ALA A 65 9.13 -2.39 5.67
C ALA A 65 9.57 -1.95 7.07
N SER A 66 8.91 -0.95 7.62
CA SER A 66 9.24 -0.37 8.91
C SER A 66 8.95 -1.30 10.09
N PHE A 67 8.13 -2.35 9.93
CA PHE A 67 8.06 -3.47 10.89
C PHE A 67 9.35 -4.29 10.96
N LEU A 68 10.18 -4.29 9.91
CA LEU A 68 11.37 -5.14 9.80
C LEU A 68 12.67 -4.38 10.00
N MET A 69 12.68 -3.08 9.70
CA MET A 69 13.89 -2.25 9.79
C MET A 69 14.38 -2.13 11.24
N THR A 70 15.58 -2.65 11.53
CA THR A 70 16.27 -2.48 12.83
C THR A 70 17.15 -1.23 12.86
N THR A 71 17.49 -0.69 11.68
CA THR A 71 18.23 0.56 11.49
C THR A 71 17.41 1.51 10.62
N ASP A 72 17.45 2.81 10.95
CA ASP A 72 17.01 3.84 10.03
C ASP A 72 18.18 4.24 9.15
N PHE A 73 18.10 3.80 7.90
CA PHE A 73 19.06 4.10 6.84
C PHE A 73 18.52 5.16 5.86
N ARG A 74 17.32 5.72 6.11
CA ARG A 74 16.70 6.78 5.29
C ARG A 74 17.21 8.18 5.64
N GLY A 75 18.39 8.27 6.24
CA GLY A 75 18.91 9.48 6.87
C GLY A 75 18.94 10.71 5.94
N ILE A 76 18.32 11.79 6.40
CA ILE A 76 18.52 13.16 5.90
C ILE A 76 19.82 13.66 6.54
N GLY A 77 20.95 13.55 5.84
CA GLY A 77 22.25 14.08 6.24
C GLY A 77 23.29 13.06 6.74
N ALA A 78 24.56 13.47 6.69
CA ALA A 78 25.82 12.69 6.76
C ALA A 78 26.11 11.82 8.01
N LYS A 79 25.12 11.48 8.85
CA LYS A 79 25.32 10.73 10.11
C LYS A 79 24.91 9.26 10.03
N GLY A 80 25.35 8.56 8.98
CA GLY A 80 25.31 7.09 8.90
C GLY A 80 23.93 6.43 9.16
N GLU A 81 23.94 5.10 9.28
CA GLU A 81 22.77 4.32 9.70
C GLU A 81 22.57 4.47 11.22
N LYS A 82 21.34 4.76 11.65
CA LYS A 82 21.02 4.88 13.08
C LYS A 82 20.24 3.67 13.54
N ARG A 83 20.71 2.96 14.57
CA ARG A 83 19.93 1.89 15.22
C ARG A 83 18.61 2.46 15.72
N ARG A 84 17.51 1.78 15.40
CA ARG A 84 16.19 2.15 15.90
C ARG A 84 16.05 1.65 17.34
N PRO A 85 15.29 2.34 18.19
CA PRO A 85 15.03 1.86 19.54
C PRO A 85 14.50 0.42 19.51
N ASP A 86 14.85 -0.34 20.53
CA ASP A 86 14.23 -1.65 20.74
C ASP A 86 12.71 -1.46 20.86
N ASP A 87 11.94 -2.50 20.52
CA ASP A 87 10.48 -2.49 20.47
C ASP A 87 9.86 -1.61 19.36
N THR A 88 10.64 -1.06 18.41
CA THR A 88 10.08 -0.31 17.25
C THR A 88 9.97 -1.11 15.95
N TYR A 89 10.23 -2.41 16.03
CA TYR A 89 10.25 -3.37 14.93
C TYR A 89 9.94 -4.77 15.49
N LEU A 90 9.50 -5.69 14.65
CA LEU A 90 9.23 -7.08 15.04
C LEU A 90 10.52 -7.77 15.43
N THR A 91 10.56 -8.37 16.61
CA THR A 91 11.63 -9.26 17.07
C THR A 91 11.52 -10.64 16.42
N ASP A 92 12.51 -11.50 16.60
CA ASP A 92 12.46 -12.88 16.07
C ASP A 92 11.30 -13.69 16.70
N ALA A 93 10.93 -13.39 17.95
CA ALA A 93 9.75 -13.98 18.59
C ALA A 93 8.45 -13.49 17.94
N ASP A 94 8.35 -12.19 17.63
CA ASP A 94 7.19 -11.62 16.94
C ASP A 94 7.05 -12.21 15.52
N LEU A 95 8.18 -12.41 14.82
CA LEU A 95 8.22 -13.07 13.51
C LEU A 95 7.82 -14.55 13.61
N GLY A 96 8.23 -15.26 14.66
CA GLY A 96 7.73 -16.62 14.93
C GLY A 96 6.21 -16.67 15.13
N GLY A 97 5.64 -15.64 15.80
CA GLY A 97 4.19 -15.47 15.93
C GLY A 97 3.49 -15.24 14.59
N LEU A 98 4.02 -14.34 13.76
CA LEU A 98 3.53 -14.11 12.40
C LEU A 98 3.62 -15.38 11.53
N ALA A 99 4.72 -16.13 11.61
CA ALA A 99 4.87 -17.40 10.89
C ALA A 99 3.79 -18.41 11.30
N ALA A 100 3.48 -18.50 12.60
CA ALA A 100 2.42 -19.35 13.10
C ALA A 100 1.03 -18.91 12.61
N ILE A 101 0.77 -17.59 12.55
CA ILE A 101 -0.48 -17.03 11.98
C ILE A 101 -0.60 -17.45 10.52
N VAL A 102 0.40 -17.14 9.68
CA VAL A 102 0.41 -17.47 8.24
C VAL A 102 0.21 -18.97 8.01
N ALA A 103 0.89 -19.83 8.78
CA ALA A 103 0.74 -21.28 8.65
C ALA A 103 -0.64 -21.82 9.08
N ARG A 104 -1.39 -21.09 9.90
CA ARG A 104 -2.69 -21.51 10.45
C ARG A 104 -3.88 -20.94 9.71
N THR A 105 -3.73 -19.77 9.09
CA THR A 105 -4.79 -19.13 8.30
C THR A 105 -4.59 -19.34 6.80
N GLY A 106 -3.35 -19.45 6.33
CA GLY A 106 -3.04 -19.43 4.90
C GLY A 106 -3.00 -18.03 4.29
N LEU A 107 -3.16 -16.98 5.12
CA LEU A 107 -3.07 -15.58 4.69
C LEU A 107 -1.76 -15.32 3.95
N GLN A 108 -1.86 -14.67 2.81
CA GLN A 108 -0.71 -14.34 1.99
C GLN A 108 0.03 -13.11 2.52
N VAL A 109 1.36 -13.15 2.55
CA VAL A 109 2.17 -12.00 3.00
C VAL A 109 2.70 -11.19 1.82
N THR A 110 2.29 -9.93 1.76
CA THR A 110 2.86 -8.92 0.86
C THR A 110 3.86 -8.04 1.62
N TYR A 111 5.08 -7.90 1.10
CA TYR A 111 6.07 -6.98 1.64
C TYR A 111 6.01 -5.63 0.90
N GLU A 112 5.86 -4.52 1.65
CA GLU A 112 5.97 -3.19 1.05
C GLU A 112 7.44 -2.78 0.89
N ALA A 113 7.87 -2.68 -0.36
CA ALA A 113 9.26 -2.49 -0.73
C ALA A 113 9.58 -1.05 -1.17
N GLY A 114 10.86 -0.78 -1.42
CA GLY A 114 11.35 0.43 -2.10
C GLY A 114 12.21 1.33 -1.22
N VAL A 115 12.46 0.95 0.04
CA VAL A 115 13.33 1.71 0.95
C VAL A 115 14.81 1.67 0.53
N GLY A 116 15.24 0.65 -0.23
CA GLY A 116 16.57 0.53 -0.82
C GLY A 116 16.82 1.52 -1.95
N LEU A 117 15.78 2.07 -2.58
CA LEU A 117 15.86 3.12 -3.60
C LEU A 117 16.04 4.52 -3.01
N SER A 118 16.60 4.65 -1.81
CA SER A 118 16.65 5.92 -1.06
C SER A 118 17.97 6.11 -0.32
N GLY A 119 18.22 7.31 0.16
CA GLY A 119 19.37 7.63 1.00
C GLY A 119 20.70 7.65 0.24
N ALA A 120 21.77 7.38 0.98
CA ALA A 120 23.14 7.31 0.45
C ALA A 120 23.39 6.17 -0.55
N ARG A 121 22.34 5.44 -0.97
CA ARG A 121 22.40 4.40 -2.02
C ARG A 121 22.20 4.95 -3.42
N CYS A 122 21.88 6.24 -3.53
CA CYS A 122 21.80 6.97 -4.79
C CYS A 122 23.20 7.29 -5.33
N ASP A 123 23.97 6.25 -5.65
CA ASP A 123 25.33 6.36 -6.16
C ASP A 123 25.33 6.59 -7.68
N ALA A 124 25.49 7.85 -8.08
CA ALA A 124 25.52 8.25 -9.49
C ALA A 124 26.73 7.71 -10.27
N SER A 125 27.72 7.08 -9.62
CA SER A 125 28.84 6.45 -10.30
C SER A 125 28.50 5.06 -10.88
N LEU A 126 27.43 4.44 -10.39
CA LEU A 126 26.94 3.15 -10.88
C LEU A 126 26.10 3.33 -12.14
N SER A 127 26.11 2.31 -13.03
CA SER A 127 25.11 2.26 -14.09
C SER A 127 23.69 2.12 -13.48
N PRO A 128 22.63 2.58 -14.17
CA PRO A 128 21.26 2.42 -13.71
C PRO A 128 20.92 0.99 -13.26
N GLU A 129 21.32 -0.02 -14.02
CA GLU A 129 21.07 -1.42 -13.70
C GLU A 129 21.88 -1.90 -12.48
N ALA A 130 23.14 -1.47 -12.37
CA ALA A 130 23.98 -1.83 -11.23
C ALA A 130 23.46 -1.21 -9.93
N LEU A 131 22.98 0.04 -9.99
CA LEU A 131 22.35 0.71 -8.86
C LEU A 131 21.07 -0.01 -8.44
N GLY A 132 20.18 -0.34 -9.39
CA GLY A 132 18.94 -1.07 -9.11
C GLY A 132 19.20 -2.41 -8.42
N ARG A 133 20.16 -3.20 -8.91
CA ARG A 133 20.56 -4.48 -8.28
C ARG A 133 21.15 -4.28 -6.89
N ALA A 134 22.02 -3.29 -6.70
CA ALA A 134 22.61 -2.99 -5.40
C ALA A 134 21.55 -2.56 -4.37
N ALA A 135 20.58 -1.74 -4.77
CA ALA A 135 19.47 -1.31 -3.95
C ALA A 135 18.57 -2.49 -3.53
N ALA A 136 18.27 -3.40 -4.46
CA ALA A 136 17.48 -4.60 -4.19
C ALA A 136 18.21 -5.57 -3.24
N ALA A 137 19.50 -5.83 -3.49
CA ALA A 137 20.33 -6.66 -2.63
C ALA A 137 20.39 -6.10 -1.19
N PHE A 138 20.56 -4.79 -1.05
CA PHE A 138 20.54 -4.12 0.25
C PHE A 138 19.21 -4.33 0.98
N GLU A 139 18.09 -4.08 0.30
CA GLU A 139 16.76 -4.20 0.91
C GLU A 139 16.42 -5.65 1.29
N PHE A 140 16.80 -6.61 0.44
CA PHE A 140 16.66 -8.02 0.74
C PHE A 140 17.43 -8.40 2.01
N GLU A 141 18.74 -8.15 2.06
CA GLU A 141 19.58 -8.56 3.19
C GLU A 141 19.19 -7.89 4.51
N ARG A 142 18.66 -6.66 4.46
CA ARG A 142 18.32 -5.91 5.68
C ARG A 142 16.93 -6.16 6.20
N ASN A 143 15.95 -6.32 5.32
CA ASN A 143 14.55 -6.38 5.71
C ASN A 143 13.95 -7.74 5.35
N VAL A 144 13.93 -8.09 4.07
CA VAL A 144 13.14 -9.24 3.59
C VAL A 144 13.69 -10.55 4.09
N ARG A 145 15.01 -10.67 4.22
CA ARG A 145 15.66 -11.87 4.75
C ARG A 145 15.17 -12.26 6.14
N ARG A 146 14.75 -11.29 6.95
CA ARG A 146 14.16 -11.55 8.28
C ARG A 146 12.85 -12.34 8.19
N LEU A 147 12.05 -12.11 7.15
CA LEU A 147 10.82 -12.87 6.89
C LEU A 147 11.16 -14.29 6.41
N THR A 148 12.06 -14.40 5.42
CA THR A 148 12.41 -15.70 4.85
C THR A 148 13.14 -16.60 5.85
N ASP A 149 14.05 -16.04 6.66
CA ASP A 149 14.76 -16.76 7.72
C ASP A 149 13.79 -17.24 8.82
N ALA A 150 12.68 -16.51 9.03
CA ALA A 150 11.60 -16.90 9.96
C ALA A 150 10.60 -17.90 9.35
N GLY A 151 10.80 -18.33 8.10
CA GLY A 151 9.89 -19.26 7.41
C GLY A 151 8.57 -18.62 6.95
N ILE A 152 8.53 -17.29 6.81
CA ILE A 152 7.34 -16.57 6.32
C ILE A 152 7.50 -16.37 4.81
N PRO A 153 6.73 -17.07 3.96
CA PRO A 153 6.80 -16.87 2.52
C PRO A 153 6.20 -15.51 2.13
N VAL A 154 6.90 -14.80 1.24
CA VAL A 154 6.42 -13.54 0.65
C VAL A 154 5.75 -13.87 -0.68
N SER A 155 4.44 -13.64 -0.79
CA SER A 155 3.68 -13.90 -2.03
C SER A 155 3.76 -12.74 -3.02
N ALA A 156 3.90 -11.52 -2.52
CA ALA A 156 3.95 -10.31 -3.34
C ALA A 156 4.86 -9.23 -2.74
N ILE A 157 5.34 -8.33 -3.61
CA ILE A 157 6.00 -7.09 -3.22
C ILE A 157 5.24 -5.87 -3.75
N ASN A 158 4.90 -4.95 -2.85
CA ASN A 158 4.32 -3.64 -3.19
C ASN A 158 5.45 -2.60 -3.22
N VAL A 159 5.98 -2.25 -4.40
CA VAL A 159 7.08 -1.28 -4.46
C VAL A 159 6.53 0.15 -4.35
N ASP A 160 6.79 0.81 -3.22
CA ASP A 160 6.25 2.14 -2.88
C ASP A 160 6.98 3.31 -3.55
N GLY A 161 6.29 3.90 -4.52
CA GLY A 161 6.72 5.10 -5.23
C GLY A 161 8.15 4.99 -5.75
N PRO A 162 8.53 3.90 -6.45
CA PRO A 162 9.92 3.62 -6.81
C PRO A 162 10.57 4.76 -7.60
N MET A 163 9.81 5.35 -8.52
CA MET A 163 10.28 6.49 -9.32
C MET A 163 10.34 7.80 -8.51
N LEU A 164 9.41 8.03 -7.58
CA LEU A 164 9.44 9.23 -6.71
C LEU A 164 10.74 9.30 -5.90
N ARG A 165 11.32 8.16 -5.53
CA ARG A 165 12.55 8.15 -4.74
C ARG A 165 13.79 8.53 -5.58
N LEU A 166 13.71 8.44 -6.90
CA LEU A 166 14.85 8.61 -7.81
C LEU A 166 14.84 9.94 -8.57
N LEU A 167 13.65 10.46 -8.91
CA LEU A 167 13.52 11.62 -9.79
C LEU A 167 13.98 12.93 -9.14
N PRO A 168 14.56 13.87 -9.91
CA PRO A 168 15.13 15.12 -9.40
C PRO A 168 14.08 16.12 -8.94
N ASP A 169 12.82 15.97 -9.33
CA ASP A 169 11.71 16.86 -9.03
C ASP A 169 10.75 16.30 -7.97
N SER A 170 11.08 15.13 -7.39
CA SER A 170 10.38 14.62 -6.23
C SER A 170 10.89 15.28 -4.95
N ASP A 171 9.97 15.60 -4.05
CA ASP A 171 10.18 16.01 -2.67
C ASP A 171 9.99 14.84 -1.69
N LYS A 172 9.98 13.59 -2.18
CA LYS A 172 9.87 12.41 -1.31
C LYS A 172 11.05 12.43 -0.31
N PRO A 173 10.79 12.43 1.01
CA PRO A 173 11.84 12.41 2.01
C PRO A 173 12.77 11.22 1.79
N ALA A 174 14.08 11.46 1.95
CA ALA A 174 15.14 10.50 1.68
C ALA A 174 15.29 10.05 0.21
N GLY A 175 14.63 10.71 -0.75
CA GLY A 175 14.89 10.50 -2.17
C GLY A 175 16.32 10.90 -2.57
N CYS A 176 16.76 10.47 -3.76
CA CYS A 176 18.10 10.73 -4.26
C CYS A 176 18.42 12.21 -4.35
N ARG A 177 17.47 13.04 -4.80
CA ARG A 177 17.61 14.50 -4.80
C ARG A 177 17.96 15.05 -3.41
N GLU A 178 17.24 14.62 -2.39
CA GLU A 178 17.40 15.11 -1.01
C GLU A 178 18.69 14.60 -0.35
N THR A 179 19.22 13.45 -0.76
CA THR A 179 20.28 12.73 -0.04
C THR A 179 21.62 12.74 -0.76
N ALA A 180 21.62 12.67 -2.09
CA ALA A 180 22.79 12.76 -2.95
C ALA A 180 22.91 14.14 -3.65
N GLY A 181 21.96 15.06 -3.42
CA GLY A 181 21.95 16.40 -4.03
C GLY A 181 21.49 16.43 -5.49
N ALA A 182 21.24 15.27 -6.10
CA ALA A 182 20.75 15.12 -7.47
C ALA A 182 19.84 13.89 -7.60
N GLY A 183 18.88 13.96 -8.50
CA GLY A 183 18.07 12.81 -8.92
C GLY A 183 18.48 12.31 -10.31
N PHE A 184 17.85 11.23 -10.75
CA PHE A 184 18.05 10.60 -12.05
C PHE A 184 16.98 11.07 -13.04
N ASP A 185 17.36 11.27 -14.30
CA ASP A 185 16.36 11.51 -15.34
C ASP A 185 15.38 10.34 -15.46
N VAL A 186 14.20 10.59 -16.05
CA VAL A 186 13.11 9.61 -16.10
C VAL A 186 13.50 8.28 -16.78
N ARG A 187 14.42 8.30 -17.75
CA ARG A 187 14.90 7.10 -18.44
C ARG A 187 15.78 6.27 -17.51
N SER A 188 16.79 6.90 -16.92
CA SER A 188 17.69 6.25 -15.95
C SER A 188 16.92 5.70 -14.75
N ALA A 189 15.96 6.46 -14.22
CA ALA A 189 15.07 5.99 -13.15
C ALA A 189 14.27 4.75 -13.55
N GLY A 190 13.71 4.70 -14.78
CA GLY A 190 12.98 3.52 -15.28
C GLY A 190 13.85 2.26 -15.33
N GLN A 191 15.11 2.40 -15.76
CA GLN A 191 16.08 1.30 -15.78
C GLN A 191 16.48 0.83 -14.38
N ILE A 192 16.71 1.77 -13.45
CA ILE A 192 16.98 1.46 -12.04
C ILE A 192 15.82 0.67 -11.44
N VAL A 193 14.58 1.15 -11.60
CA VAL A 193 13.39 0.52 -11.02
C VAL A 193 13.15 -0.87 -11.60
N HIS A 194 13.33 -1.04 -12.92
CA HIS A 194 13.24 -2.34 -13.56
C HIS A 194 14.22 -3.35 -12.94
N ALA A 195 15.51 -2.99 -12.90
CA ALA A 195 16.55 -3.85 -12.34
C ALA A 195 16.32 -4.15 -10.85
N TYR A 196 15.86 -3.16 -10.08
CA TYR A 196 15.50 -3.32 -8.68
C TYR A 196 14.36 -4.32 -8.48
N MET A 197 13.26 -4.19 -9.23
CA MET A 197 12.09 -5.06 -9.12
C MET A 197 12.41 -6.51 -9.46
N VAL A 198 13.18 -6.72 -10.53
CA VAL A 198 13.61 -8.07 -10.96
C VAL A 198 14.54 -8.70 -9.92
N GLU A 199 15.58 -7.98 -9.51
CA GLU A 199 16.56 -8.51 -8.54
C GLU A 199 15.92 -8.81 -7.19
N LEU A 200 15.04 -7.94 -6.69
CA LEU A 200 14.38 -8.17 -5.40
C LEU A 200 13.47 -9.40 -5.45
N ARG A 201 12.65 -9.52 -6.50
CA ARG A 201 11.82 -10.70 -6.75
C ARG A 201 12.67 -11.97 -6.77
N ASP A 202 13.71 -12.00 -7.60
CA ASP A 202 14.53 -13.20 -7.83
C ASP A 202 15.26 -13.64 -6.55
N ARG A 203 15.71 -12.69 -5.72
CA ARG A 203 16.31 -12.98 -4.40
C ARG A 203 15.31 -13.57 -3.42
N ILE A 204 14.10 -13.02 -3.36
CA ILE A 204 13.04 -13.54 -2.50
C ILE A 204 12.69 -14.96 -2.94
N GLU A 205 12.42 -15.15 -4.23
CA GLU A 205 12.12 -16.47 -4.81
C GLU A 205 13.24 -17.48 -4.49
N ALA A 206 14.51 -17.11 -4.66
CA ALA A 206 15.63 -17.98 -4.34
C ALA A 206 15.70 -18.39 -2.85
N ALA A 207 15.27 -17.51 -1.94
CA ALA A 207 15.28 -17.77 -0.49
C ALA A 207 14.10 -18.63 0.00
N GLN A 208 13.00 -18.70 -0.75
CA GLN A 208 11.78 -19.45 -0.39
C GLN A 208 11.49 -20.63 -1.34
N GLU A 209 12.54 -21.35 -1.74
CA GLU A 209 12.43 -22.53 -2.61
C GLU A 209 11.75 -22.27 -3.98
N LYS A 210 11.94 -21.06 -4.53
CA LYS A 210 11.40 -20.59 -5.82
C LYS A 210 9.88 -20.52 -5.90
N GLN A 211 9.18 -20.33 -4.78
CA GLN A 211 7.77 -19.91 -4.83
C GLN A 211 7.67 -18.54 -5.50
N THR A 212 6.80 -18.44 -6.50
CA THR A 212 6.62 -17.24 -7.33
C THR A 212 6.21 -16.03 -6.50
N VAL A 213 6.91 -14.92 -6.71
CA VAL A 213 6.58 -13.63 -6.10
C VAL A 213 5.92 -12.73 -7.16
N GLN A 214 4.75 -12.18 -6.82
CA GLN A 214 4.11 -11.14 -7.61
C GLN A 214 4.79 -9.79 -7.36
N VAL A 215 4.98 -9.00 -8.41
CA VAL A 215 5.50 -7.63 -8.29
C VAL A 215 4.38 -6.63 -8.59
N ARG A 216 4.16 -5.69 -7.67
CA ARG A 216 3.10 -4.68 -7.77
C ARG A 216 3.73 -3.30 -7.67
N TRP A 217 3.21 -2.35 -8.45
CA TRP A 217 3.66 -0.95 -8.39
C TRP A 217 2.69 -0.15 -7.51
N LEU A 218 3.16 0.29 -6.33
CA LEU A 218 2.40 1.21 -5.48
C LEU A 218 2.66 2.68 -5.86
N VAL A 219 1.61 3.35 -6.33
CA VAL A 219 1.59 4.74 -6.78
C VAL A 219 0.96 5.60 -5.70
N ASN A 220 1.76 6.47 -5.07
CA ASN A 220 1.27 7.54 -4.19
C ASN A 220 0.60 8.65 -5.00
N LEU A 221 -0.63 8.42 -5.48
CA LEU A 221 -1.28 9.24 -6.50
C LEU A 221 -1.21 10.74 -6.16
N PRO A 222 -1.58 11.23 -4.96
CA PRO A 222 -1.51 12.66 -4.65
C PRO A 222 -0.17 13.35 -4.96
N LEU A 223 0.96 12.64 -4.82
CA LEU A 223 2.31 13.18 -5.01
C LEU A 223 2.74 13.33 -6.48
N TRP A 224 1.98 12.76 -7.43
CA TRP A 224 2.30 12.78 -8.85
C TRP A 224 1.57 13.88 -9.62
N GLN A 225 2.19 14.40 -10.68
CA GLN A 225 1.45 14.97 -11.80
C GLN A 225 0.95 13.81 -12.69
N VAL A 226 -0.28 13.87 -13.21
CA VAL A 226 -0.83 12.79 -14.06
C VAL A 226 -1.63 13.35 -15.23
N GLY A 227 -1.14 13.14 -16.45
CA GLY A 227 -1.77 13.63 -17.67
C GLY A 227 -1.95 15.15 -17.65
N ARG A 228 -0.90 15.88 -17.27
CA ARG A 228 -0.88 17.35 -17.08
C ARG A 228 -1.77 17.90 -15.96
N VAL A 229 -2.47 17.04 -15.23
CA VAL A 229 -3.13 17.44 -13.98
C VAL A 229 -2.05 17.55 -12.90
N PRO A 230 -1.85 18.73 -12.29
CA PRO A 230 -0.78 18.92 -11.31
C PRO A 230 -0.88 17.94 -10.13
N ARG A 231 0.21 17.77 -9.39
CA ARG A 231 0.17 17.09 -8.10
C ARG A 231 -0.69 17.84 -7.08
N ASN A 232 -1.13 17.12 -6.06
CA ASN A 232 -1.84 17.66 -4.91
C ASN A 232 -1.26 16.99 -3.65
N PRO A 233 -0.04 17.38 -3.21
CA PRO A 233 0.52 16.85 -1.98
C PRO A 233 -0.44 17.19 -0.84
N VAL A 234 -0.79 16.17 -0.06
CA VAL A 234 -1.87 16.19 0.92
C VAL A 234 -1.79 17.44 1.83
N TYR A 235 -2.96 18.06 2.05
CA TYR A 235 -3.28 19.19 2.96
C TYR A 235 -3.23 20.63 2.46
N SER A 236 -3.01 20.90 1.17
CA SER A 236 -3.11 22.27 0.64
C SER A 236 -3.95 22.33 -0.62
N GLU A 237 -4.68 23.43 -0.81
CA GLU A 237 -5.26 23.74 -2.11
C GLU A 237 -4.17 23.74 -3.20
N PRO A 238 -4.48 23.33 -4.43
CA PRO A 238 -3.52 23.38 -5.52
C PRO A 238 -3.12 24.83 -5.75
N THR A 239 -1.87 25.19 -5.42
CA THR A 239 -1.34 26.49 -5.81
C THR A 239 -1.24 26.52 -7.34
N PRO A 240 -1.87 27.48 -8.04
CA PRO A 240 -1.78 27.63 -9.50
C PRO A 240 -0.33 27.72 -10.01
N ASP A 241 0.60 28.10 -9.15
CA ASP A 241 2.04 28.25 -9.42
C ASP A 241 2.89 27.01 -9.09
N ALA A 242 2.26 25.84 -8.87
CA ALA A 242 3.00 24.61 -8.64
C ALA A 242 3.83 24.28 -9.90
N LYS A 243 5.17 24.31 -9.74
CA LYS A 243 6.10 23.97 -10.84
C LYS A 243 5.74 22.61 -11.43
N PRO A 244 5.66 22.47 -12.76
CA PRO A 244 5.46 21.18 -13.40
C PRO A 244 6.51 20.17 -12.92
N THR A 245 6.08 18.94 -12.73
CA THR A 245 6.94 17.81 -12.35
C THR A 245 6.77 16.69 -13.39
N THR A 246 7.62 15.68 -13.29
CA THR A 246 7.62 14.49 -14.12
C THR A 246 6.24 13.86 -14.04
N ASP A 247 5.61 13.70 -15.21
CA ASP A 247 4.29 13.10 -15.30
C ASP A 247 4.41 11.60 -15.01
N LEU A 248 3.49 11.07 -14.21
CA LEU A 248 3.41 9.64 -13.93
C LEU A 248 3.28 8.82 -15.23
N THR A 249 2.62 9.37 -16.25
CA THR A 249 2.52 8.73 -17.57
C THR A 249 3.89 8.51 -18.20
N ASP A 250 4.80 9.46 -18.06
CA ASP A 250 6.17 9.35 -18.59
C ASP A 250 7.02 8.40 -17.75
N ALA A 251 6.82 8.39 -16.42
CA ALA A 251 7.45 7.41 -15.54
C ALA A 251 7.02 5.97 -15.86
N VAL A 252 5.71 5.74 -16.07
CA VAL A 252 5.14 4.45 -16.49
C VAL A 252 5.68 4.03 -17.86
N ARG A 253 5.69 4.95 -18.83
CA ARG A 253 6.25 4.68 -20.17
C ARG A 253 7.74 4.33 -20.10
N SER A 254 8.49 4.99 -19.23
CA SER A 254 9.92 4.71 -19.04
C SER A 254 10.16 3.30 -18.51
N LEU A 255 9.40 2.86 -17.49
CA LEU A 255 9.50 1.48 -17.01
C LEU A 255 9.09 0.46 -18.08
N ALA A 256 7.97 0.70 -18.78
CA ALA A 256 7.51 -0.18 -19.87
C ALA A 256 8.57 -0.31 -20.97
N LYS A 257 9.23 0.80 -21.32
CA LYS A 257 10.35 0.80 -22.27
C LYS A 257 11.54 0.01 -21.75
N ALA A 258 11.92 0.18 -20.48
CA ALA A 258 13.00 -0.60 -19.87
C ALA A 258 12.70 -2.11 -19.89
N GLN A 259 11.46 -2.52 -19.62
CA GLN A 259 11.04 -3.93 -19.72
C GLN A 259 11.09 -4.47 -21.16
N ALA A 260 10.72 -3.65 -22.14
CA ALA A 260 10.75 -4.04 -23.54
C ALA A 260 12.20 -4.17 -24.08
N GLU A 261 13.08 -3.25 -23.70
CA GLU A 261 14.46 -3.16 -24.21
C GLU A 261 15.44 -4.12 -23.53
N GLN A 262 15.21 -4.52 -22.26
CA GLN A 262 16.15 -5.37 -21.54
C GLN A 262 15.82 -6.87 -21.68
N GLU A 263 16.72 -7.59 -22.35
CA GLU A 263 16.85 -9.05 -22.24
C GLU A 263 17.64 -9.40 -20.96
N LEU A 264 17.00 -9.26 -19.79
CA LEU A 264 17.59 -9.84 -18.58
C LEU A 264 17.48 -11.38 -18.68
N PRO A 265 18.55 -12.14 -18.36
CA PRO A 265 18.46 -13.59 -18.30
C PRO A 265 17.47 -13.99 -17.20
N GLY A 266 16.38 -14.65 -17.58
CA GLY A 266 15.36 -15.12 -16.64
C GLY A 266 13.93 -14.77 -17.05
N ARG A 267 13.01 -14.88 -16.08
CA ARG A 267 11.59 -14.58 -16.27
C ARG A 267 11.40 -13.07 -16.40
N ALA A 268 10.71 -12.64 -17.46
CA ALA A 268 10.36 -11.23 -17.67
C ALA A 268 9.66 -10.66 -16.42
N LEU A 269 9.87 -9.38 -16.13
CA LEU A 269 9.08 -8.70 -15.12
C LEU A 269 7.63 -8.62 -15.60
N GLU A 270 6.71 -8.99 -14.73
CA GLU A 270 5.27 -8.76 -14.91
C GLU A 270 4.78 -7.99 -13.70
N ILE A 271 4.19 -6.82 -13.96
CA ILE A 271 3.49 -6.04 -12.95
C ILE A 271 2.12 -6.69 -12.80
N ALA A 272 1.89 -7.33 -11.66
CA ALA A 272 0.64 -8.03 -11.35
C ALA A 272 -0.49 -7.05 -11.00
N GLU A 273 -0.15 -5.85 -10.51
CA GLU A 273 -1.13 -4.84 -10.08
C GLU A 273 -0.50 -3.44 -9.99
N VAL A 274 -1.30 -2.41 -10.22
CA VAL A 274 -0.97 -1.02 -9.87
C VAL A 274 -1.80 -0.60 -8.65
N VAL A 275 -1.17 -0.52 -7.49
CA VAL A 275 -1.80 -0.17 -6.20
C VAL A 275 -1.80 1.34 -6.01
N ILE A 276 -2.95 1.95 -5.78
CA ILE A 276 -3.13 3.41 -5.66
C ILE A 276 -3.18 3.80 -4.18
N GLY A 277 -2.17 4.55 -3.74
CA GLY A 277 -2.02 5.04 -2.36
C GLY A 277 -2.48 6.47 -2.11
N TYR A 278 -3.10 6.67 -0.95
CA TYR A 278 -3.67 7.92 -0.45
C TYR A 278 -4.67 8.66 -1.37
N PRO A 279 -5.50 7.98 -2.18
CA PRO A 279 -6.41 8.68 -3.10
C PRO A 279 -7.58 9.38 -2.40
N TYR A 280 -7.96 8.96 -1.18
CA TYR A 280 -9.19 9.39 -0.49
C TYR A 280 -9.38 10.92 -0.46
N SER A 281 -8.38 11.66 0.03
CA SER A 281 -8.49 13.11 0.18
C SER A 281 -8.75 13.81 -1.16
N MET A 282 -8.20 13.27 -2.24
CA MET A 282 -8.43 13.78 -3.59
C MET A 282 -9.84 13.43 -4.10
N GLY A 283 -10.30 12.20 -3.86
CA GLY A 283 -11.65 11.77 -4.21
C GLY A 283 -12.73 12.63 -3.55
N LYS A 284 -12.57 12.91 -2.24
CA LYS A 284 -13.50 13.74 -1.46
C LYS A 284 -13.48 15.22 -1.86
N GLN A 285 -12.30 15.81 -2.06
CA GLN A 285 -12.16 17.25 -2.32
C GLN A 285 -12.47 17.64 -3.78
N ASN A 286 -12.07 16.79 -4.74
CA ASN A 286 -12.26 17.08 -6.15
C ASN A 286 -12.44 15.77 -6.94
N PRO A 287 -13.65 15.17 -6.91
CA PRO A 287 -13.93 13.86 -7.51
C PRO A 287 -13.66 13.84 -9.02
N ASN A 288 -13.93 14.95 -9.73
CA ASN A 288 -13.63 15.08 -11.15
C ASN A 288 -12.12 14.96 -11.44
N ARG A 289 -11.29 15.67 -10.66
CA ARG A 289 -9.82 15.62 -10.81
C ARG A 289 -9.29 14.24 -10.45
N TYR A 290 -9.81 13.65 -9.38
CA TYR A 290 -9.51 12.28 -9.00
C TYR A 290 -9.80 11.30 -10.16
N ALA A 291 -11.01 11.36 -10.73
CA ALA A 291 -11.42 10.49 -11.82
C ALA A 291 -10.54 10.67 -13.08
N ILE A 292 -10.20 11.91 -13.46
CA ILE A 292 -9.28 12.17 -14.59
C ILE A 292 -7.92 11.50 -14.35
N ARG A 293 -7.38 11.62 -13.14
CA ARG A 293 -6.06 11.08 -12.80
C ARG A 293 -6.05 9.56 -12.76
N VAL A 294 -7.07 8.94 -12.19
CA VAL A 294 -7.22 7.47 -12.20
C VAL A 294 -7.37 6.95 -13.63
N ARG A 295 -8.21 7.58 -14.47
CA ARG A 295 -8.34 7.22 -15.88
C ARG A 295 -7.03 7.33 -16.66
N ASN A 296 -6.27 8.41 -16.45
CA ASN A 296 -4.97 8.59 -17.10
C ASN A 296 -3.95 7.56 -16.62
N LEU A 297 -3.93 7.23 -15.32
CA LEU A 297 -3.11 6.17 -14.77
C LEU A 297 -3.47 4.82 -15.41
N TRP A 298 -4.75 4.45 -15.41
CA TRP A 298 -5.26 3.23 -16.05
C TRP A 298 -4.84 3.14 -17.51
N LEU A 299 -5.06 4.19 -18.31
CA LEU A 299 -4.66 4.19 -19.71
C LEU A 299 -3.15 4.00 -19.90
N SER A 300 -2.34 4.63 -19.05
CA SER A 300 -0.89 4.50 -19.11
C SER A 300 -0.39 3.13 -18.63
N SER A 301 -1.01 2.55 -17.60
CA SER A 301 -0.57 1.29 -16.97
C SER A 301 -0.76 0.09 -17.88
N ARG A 302 -1.67 0.16 -18.86
CA ARG A 302 -1.87 -0.91 -19.86
C ARG A 302 -0.60 -1.28 -20.62
N ALA A 303 0.36 -0.36 -20.72
CA ALA A 303 1.64 -0.60 -21.38
C ALA A 303 2.69 -1.26 -20.47
N LEU A 304 2.43 -1.43 -19.17
CA LEU A 304 3.42 -1.91 -18.19
C LEU A 304 3.85 -3.36 -18.40
N ASN A 305 3.07 -4.18 -19.10
CA ASN A 305 3.39 -5.58 -19.38
C ASN A 305 3.48 -5.82 -20.90
N PRO A 306 4.48 -5.25 -21.60
CA PRO A 306 4.52 -5.24 -23.06
C PRO A 306 4.67 -6.63 -23.69
N ARG A 307 5.19 -7.62 -22.94
CA ARG A 307 5.39 -9.00 -23.42
C ARG A 307 4.14 -9.87 -23.28
N SER A 308 3.44 -9.81 -22.15
CA SER A 308 2.20 -10.59 -21.97
C SER A 308 0.99 -9.88 -22.60
N GLY A 309 1.02 -8.56 -22.73
CA GLY A 309 -0.10 -7.75 -23.23
C GLY A 309 -1.26 -7.63 -22.24
N HIS A 310 -1.16 -8.26 -21.07
CA HIS A 310 -2.17 -8.19 -20.03
C HIS A 310 -2.01 -6.90 -19.21
N PRO A 311 -2.97 -5.97 -19.26
CA PRO A 311 -2.89 -4.78 -18.44
C PRO A 311 -3.01 -5.16 -16.96
N PRO A 312 -2.17 -4.61 -16.07
CA PRO A 312 -2.31 -4.87 -14.65
C PRO A 312 -3.65 -4.32 -14.15
N PRO A 313 -4.42 -5.08 -13.34
CA PRO A 313 -5.54 -4.53 -12.60
C PRO A 313 -5.09 -3.42 -11.63
N LEU A 314 -6.06 -2.69 -11.12
CA LEU A 314 -5.83 -1.69 -10.07
C LEU A 314 -6.09 -2.27 -8.69
N GLY A 315 -5.39 -1.72 -7.71
CA GLY A 315 -5.70 -1.88 -6.30
C GLY A 315 -5.92 -0.52 -5.66
N PHE A 316 -6.81 -0.41 -4.68
CA PHE A 316 -7.04 0.85 -3.97
C PHE A 316 -6.73 0.72 -2.50
N ILE A 317 -5.86 1.59 -2.01
CA ILE A 317 -5.69 1.80 -0.58
C ILE A 317 -6.82 2.72 -0.13
N VAL A 318 -7.72 2.20 0.68
CA VAL A 318 -8.96 2.90 1.06
C VAL A 318 -8.86 3.69 2.34
N ASN A 319 -7.69 3.68 2.99
CA ASN A 319 -7.49 4.51 4.15
C ASN A 319 -7.69 6.00 3.86
N THR A 320 -8.33 6.67 4.80
CA THR A 320 -8.54 8.10 4.71
C THR A 320 -7.35 8.87 5.29
N HIS A 321 -7.56 10.16 5.59
CA HIS A 321 -6.49 10.95 6.19
C HIS A 321 -6.29 10.57 7.65
N SER A 322 -5.05 10.73 8.15
CA SER A 322 -4.82 10.59 9.59
C SER A 322 -5.53 11.71 10.34
N TYR A 323 -6.53 11.31 11.11
CA TYR A 323 -7.25 12.13 12.05
C TYR A 323 -6.49 12.14 13.39
N LEU A 324 -5.69 13.20 13.62
CA LEU A 324 -4.97 13.35 14.88
C LEU A 324 -5.88 14.00 15.92
N ASN A 325 -6.40 13.19 16.86
CA ASN A 325 -7.21 13.69 17.97
C ASN A 325 -6.46 14.78 18.76
N PRO A 326 -7.13 15.88 19.17
CA PRO A 326 -6.53 16.91 20.03
C PRO A 326 -5.82 16.37 21.27
N CYS A 327 -6.29 15.27 21.87
CA CYS A 327 -5.65 14.66 23.03
C CYS A 327 -4.20 14.24 22.74
N LEU A 328 -3.93 13.66 21.56
CA LEU A 328 -2.58 13.24 21.20
C LEU A 328 -1.61 14.42 21.22
N LYS A 329 -2.04 15.61 20.79
CA LYS A 329 -1.20 16.83 20.82
C LYS A 329 -0.77 17.20 22.25
N ARG A 330 -1.60 16.90 23.26
CA ARG A 330 -1.31 17.15 24.69
C ARG A 330 -0.28 16.16 25.27
N GLU A 331 -0.23 14.95 24.74
CA GLU A 331 0.70 13.88 25.16
C GLU A 331 2.18 14.14 24.77
N GLY A 332 2.49 15.28 24.14
CA GLY A 332 3.85 15.65 23.71
C GLY A 332 4.21 15.14 22.32
N ARG A 333 5.27 15.71 21.72
CA ARG A 333 5.82 15.22 20.44
C ARG A 333 6.83 14.09 20.73
N PRO A 334 6.88 13.05 19.90
CA PRO A 334 7.86 11.98 20.09
C PRO A 334 9.29 12.51 19.91
N ASP A 335 10.19 12.14 20.83
CA ASP A 335 11.63 12.42 20.73
C ASP A 335 12.31 11.55 19.67
N VAL A 336 11.66 10.46 19.25
CA VAL A 336 12.19 9.50 18.26
C VAL A 336 11.17 9.30 17.15
N ALA A 337 11.62 9.44 15.91
CA ALA A 337 10.77 9.25 14.74
C ALA A 337 10.26 7.78 14.67
N PHE A 338 9.00 7.61 15.05
CA PHE A 338 8.04 6.59 14.61
C PHE A 338 8.44 5.09 14.70
N LEU A 339 7.62 4.37 15.50
CA LEU A 339 7.22 2.93 15.49
C LEU A 339 7.34 2.16 16.82
N THR A 340 7.48 2.85 17.92
CA THR A 340 6.61 2.56 19.05
C THR A 340 6.00 3.92 19.32
N PHE A 341 4.68 4.07 19.37
CA PHE A 341 4.07 5.39 19.58
C PHE A 341 4.24 5.84 21.03
N ARG A 342 5.49 6.01 21.48
CA ARG A 342 5.85 6.77 22.68
C ARG A 342 5.88 8.24 22.26
N ARG A 343 4.80 8.96 22.54
CA ARG A 343 4.78 10.42 22.42
C ARG A 343 5.55 11.00 23.62
N GLY A 344 6.76 11.48 23.35
CA GLY A 344 7.69 12.00 24.36
C GLY A 344 8.29 10.89 25.23
N LYS A 345 8.49 11.20 26.52
CA LYS A 345 9.05 10.28 27.53
C LYS A 345 8.01 9.33 28.15
N GLY A 346 6.74 9.41 27.74
CA GLY A 346 5.63 8.64 28.33
C GLY A 346 4.81 7.85 27.31
N SER A 347 3.96 6.94 27.83
CA SER A 347 2.91 6.27 27.06
C SER A 347 1.72 7.19 26.84
N VAL A 348 0.95 6.98 25.75
CA VAL A 348 -0.35 7.65 25.57
C VAL A 348 -1.27 7.27 26.74
N SER A 349 -1.87 8.25 27.41
CA SER A 349 -2.78 7.97 28.54
C SER A 349 -3.99 7.14 28.11
N GLU A 350 -4.54 6.30 29.01
CA GLU A 350 -5.75 5.52 28.72
C GLU A 350 -6.92 6.41 28.29
N ALA A 351 -7.03 7.62 28.86
CA ALA A 351 -8.05 8.60 28.47
C ALA A 351 -7.90 9.02 27.01
N CYS A 352 -6.68 9.35 26.58
CA CYS A 352 -6.42 9.70 25.18
C CYS A 352 -6.56 8.49 24.24
N GLN A 353 -6.21 7.28 24.68
CA GLN A 353 -6.45 6.07 23.89
C GLN A 353 -7.95 5.86 23.63
N ARG A 354 -8.79 5.93 24.66
CA ARG A 354 -10.25 5.81 24.50
C ARG A 354 -10.83 6.90 23.62
N ALA A 355 -10.37 8.15 23.79
CA ALA A 355 -10.81 9.27 22.95
C ALA A 355 -10.35 9.12 21.49
N GLN A 356 -9.15 8.59 21.23
CA GLN A 356 -8.63 8.38 19.88
C GLN A 356 -9.31 7.22 19.17
N ILE A 357 -9.65 6.13 19.86
CA ILE A 357 -10.43 5.03 19.28
C ILE A 357 -11.85 5.53 18.96
N GLY A 358 -12.43 6.32 19.86
CA GLY A 358 -13.58 7.16 19.55
C GLY A 358 -14.94 6.47 19.62
N GLU A 359 -15.10 5.44 20.46
CA GLU A 359 -16.43 4.91 20.75
C GLU A 359 -17.28 5.99 21.45
N ASP A 360 -18.49 6.28 20.95
CA ASP A 360 -19.35 7.38 21.41
C ASP A 360 -19.83 7.19 22.86
N THR A 361 -19.00 7.57 23.82
CA THR A 361 -19.33 7.61 25.25
C THR A 361 -19.27 9.03 25.79
N VAL A 362 -20.07 9.32 26.83
CA VAL A 362 -20.07 10.64 27.51
C VAL A 362 -18.68 11.02 28.03
N ALA A 363 -17.87 10.03 28.41
CA ALA A 363 -16.49 10.23 28.82
C ALA A 363 -15.60 10.67 27.64
N ASN A 364 -15.71 10.01 26.49
CA ASN A 364 -14.91 10.33 25.30
C ASN A 364 -15.26 11.70 24.69
N ALA A 365 -16.52 12.15 24.85
CA ALA A 365 -16.96 13.48 24.43
C ALA A 365 -16.24 14.62 25.19
N GLN A 366 -15.84 14.40 26.44
CA GLN A 366 -15.13 15.41 27.25
C GLN A 366 -13.65 15.53 26.86
N ASP A 367 -13.05 14.46 26.37
CA ASP A 367 -11.62 14.40 26.00
C ASP A 367 -11.33 14.86 24.55
N GLY A 368 -12.39 15.03 23.76
CA GLY A 368 -12.40 15.51 22.38
C GLY A 368 -12.57 14.37 21.39
N ALA A 369 -13.81 14.04 21.00
CA ALA A 369 -14.12 12.89 20.14
C ALA A 369 -14.07 13.17 18.62
N MET A 370 -13.80 14.40 18.19
CA MET A 370 -13.78 14.72 16.75
C MET A 370 -12.48 14.24 16.11
N ASP A 371 -12.58 13.69 14.89
CA ASP A 371 -11.44 13.22 14.10
C ASP A 371 -10.71 12.07 14.83
N ASN A 372 -11.38 10.91 14.96
CA ASN A 372 -10.92 9.73 15.68
C ASN A 372 -10.76 8.48 14.76
N ASP A 373 -10.41 7.31 15.33
CA ASP A 373 -10.24 6.07 14.56
C ASP A 373 -11.56 5.52 14.00
N ALA A 374 -12.68 5.70 14.70
CA ALA A 374 -14.02 5.35 14.20
C ALA A 374 -14.42 6.20 12.99
N ASP A 375 -14.16 7.51 13.01
CA ASP A 375 -14.35 8.40 11.86
C ASP A 375 -13.42 8.02 10.70
N TYR A 376 -12.15 7.72 11.00
CA TYR A 376 -11.18 7.22 10.04
C TYR A 376 -11.69 5.96 9.32
N LEU A 377 -12.19 4.98 10.08
CA LEU A 377 -12.70 3.72 9.53
C LEU A 377 -14.01 3.88 8.78
N ARG A 378 -14.98 4.61 9.34
CA ARG A 378 -16.25 4.89 8.66
C ARG A 378 -16.00 5.52 7.29
N ASP A 379 -15.16 6.55 7.24
CA ASP A 379 -14.83 7.22 5.99
C ASP A 379 -14.06 6.29 5.02
N SER A 380 -13.24 5.36 5.54
CA SER A 380 -12.50 4.39 4.73
C SER A 380 -13.45 3.35 4.12
N PHE A 381 -14.44 2.89 4.88
CA PHE A 381 -15.49 2.00 4.40
C PHE A 381 -16.41 2.69 3.39
N THR A 382 -16.85 3.92 3.66
CA THR A 382 -17.62 4.70 2.68
C THR A 382 -16.86 4.87 1.38
N TYR A 383 -15.56 5.12 1.44
CA TYR A 383 -14.74 5.23 0.24
C TYR A 383 -14.58 3.90 -0.52
N ALA A 384 -14.43 2.78 0.20
CA ALA A 384 -14.46 1.46 -0.42
C ALA A 384 -15.79 1.22 -1.16
N ASP A 385 -16.93 1.58 -0.54
CA ASP A 385 -18.26 1.43 -1.13
C ASP A 385 -18.47 2.31 -2.37
N GLU A 386 -17.91 3.52 -2.35
CA GLU A 386 -17.95 4.42 -3.51
C GLU A 386 -17.15 3.87 -4.71
N LEU A 387 -16.12 3.06 -4.46
CA LEU A 387 -15.29 2.42 -5.49
C LEU A 387 -15.86 1.10 -6.00
N SER A 388 -16.68 0.42 -5.20
CA SER A 388 -17.35 -0.83 -5.58
C SER A 388 -18.32 -0.64 -6.75
N PRO A 389 -18.60 -1.70 -7.55
CA PRO A 389 -19.58 -1.63 -8.63
C PRO A 389 -20.92 -1.02 -8.17
N GLY A 390 -21.36 0.03 -8.85
CA GLY A 390 -22.56 0.78 -8.50
C GLY A 390 -22.35 1.98 -7.56
N GLY A 391 -21.18 2.12 -6.94
CA GLY A 391 -20.79 3.28 -6.14
C GLY A 391 -20.63 4.57 -6.96
N GLU A 392 -20.67 5.74 -6.30
CA GLU A 392 -20.63 7.03 -6.98
C GLU A 392 -19.29 7.29 -7.70
N LEU A 393 -18.16 6.95 -7.06
CA LEU A 393 -16.85 7.08 -7.71
C LEU A 393 -16.69 6.06 -8.83
N ALA A 394 -17.16 4.82 -8.66
CA ALA A 394 -17.16 3.80 -9.71
C ALA A 394 -17.89 4.29 -10.97
N ARG A 395 -19.06 4.95 -10.82
CA ARG A 395 -19.81 5.56 -11.94
C ARG A 395 -19.01 6.64 -12.67
N GLN A 396 -18.15 7.36 -11.95
CA GLN A 396 -17.28 8.37 -12.53
C GLN A 396 -15.99 7.79 -13.13
N LEU A 397 -15.65 6.53 -12.86
CA LEU A 397 -14.45 5.87 -13.37
C LEU A 397 -14.73 5.03 -14.63
N VAL A 398 -15.46 5.63 -15.57
CA VAL A 398 -15.79 5.04 -16.88
C VAL A 398 -15.03 5.77 -17.99
N LEU A 399 -14.39 5.04 -18.89
CA LEU A 399 -13.70 5.58 -20.06
C LEU A 399 -14.69 5.96 -21.17
N ARG A 400 -14.21 6.71 -22.18
CA ARG A 400 -15.04 7.12 -23.33
C ARG A 400 -15.53 5.94 -24.18
N ASP A 401 -14.81 4.83 -24.18
CA ASP A 401 -15.17 3.60 -24.89
C ASP A 401 -16.15 2.70 -24.10
N GLY A 402 -16.58 3.14 -22.90
CA GLY A 402 -17.49 2.39 -22.04
C GLY A 402 -16.80 1.47 -21.03
N THR A 403 -15.47 1.34 -21.06
CA THR A 403 -14.73 0.53 -20.08
C THR A 403 -14.96 1.07 -18.66
N ARG A 404 -15.42 0.22 -17.75
CA ARG A 404 -15.61 0.54 -16.34
C ARG A 404 -14.36 0.10 -15.59
N ILE A 405 -13.65 1.05 -14.97
CA ILE A 405 -12.41 0.74 -14.25
C ILE A 405 -12.68 -0.08 -12.98
N ALA A 406 -13.87 0.06 -12.38
CA ALA A 406 -14.29 -0.70 -11.20
C ALA A 406 -14.22 -2.23 -11.43
N ASP A 407 -14.57 -2.69 -12.63
CA ASP A 407 -14.53 -4.10 -13.05
C ASP A 407 -13.08 -4.64 -13.20
N HIS A 408 -12.08 -3.77 -13.03
CA HIS A 408 -10.66 -4.08 -13.11
C HIS A 408 -9.93 -3.80 -11.79
N VAL A 409 -10.67 -3.67 -10.69
CA VAL A 409 -10.10 -3.56 -9.34
C VAL A 409 -9.94 -4.96 -8.77
N ALA A 410 -8.69 -5.37 -8.53
CA ALA A 410 -8.38 -6.67 -7.94
C ALA A 410 -8.52 -6.65 -6.42
N HIS A 411 -7.99 -5.61 -5.76
CA HIS A 411 -7.99 -5.56 -4.30
C HIS A 411 -8.39 -4.21 -3.71
N ILE A 412 -9.01 -4.27 -2.54
CA ILE A 412 -9.19 -3.17 -1.60
C ILE A 412 -8.24 -3.37 -0.41
N TYR A 413 -7.31 -2.43 -0.25
CA TYR A 413 -6.30 -2.45 0.81
C TYR A 413 -6.73 -1.60 2.01
N TYR A 414 -7.09 -2.29 3.08
CA TYR A 414 -7.35 -1.79 4.42
C TYR A 414 -6.03 -1.64 5.17
N GLN A 415 -5.20 -0.69 4.74
CA GLN A 415 -3.88 -0.46 5.31
C GLN A 415 -3.64 1.00 5.66
N SER A 416 -2.94 1.23 6.76
CA SER A 416 -2.56 2.57 7.19
C SER A 416 -1.09 2.75 7.40
N TRP A 417 -0.55 3.83 6.84
CA TRP A 417 0.78 4.33 7.15
C TRP A 417 0.73 5.48 8.15
N GLY A 418 -0.46 5.84 8.62
CA GLY A 418 -0.78 6.95 9.50
C GLY A 418 -0.75 6.59 10.98
N VAL A 419 -1.11 7.55 11.84
CA VAL A 419 -1.26 7.31 13.29
C VAL A 419 -2.53 6.51 13.60
N ASN A 420 -3.55 6.65 12.75
CA ASN A 420 -4.81 5.94 12.83
C ASN A 420 -4.73 4.65 11.99
N PRO A 421 -5.29 3.53 12.46
CA PRO A 421 -5.86 3.37 13.79
C PRO A 421 -4.77 3.23 14.87
N LEU A 422 -5.08 3.62 16.10
CA LEU A 422 -4.20 3.53 17.26
C LEU A 422 -4.09 2.08 17.79
N SER A 423 -5.03 1.20 17.42
CA SER A 423 -4.99 -0.24 17.69
C SER A 423 -5.28 -1.04 16.42
N ASN A 424 -4.41 -2.00 16.13
CA ASN A 424 -4.59 -2.98 15.06
C ASN A 424 -5.66 -4.01 15.41
N ALA A 425 -5.72 -4.46 16.67
CA ALA A 425 -6.74 -5.42 17.12
C ALA A 425 -8.15 -4.85 16.92
N TRP A 426 -8.38 -3.64 17.43
CA TRP A 426 -9.66 -2.95 17.23
C TRP A 426 -9.98 -2.74 15.74
N TYR A 427 -8.99 -2.41 14.91
CA TYR A 427 -9.20 -2.29 13.47
C TYR A 427 -9.63 -3.63 12.84
N MET A 428 -8.97 -4.74 13.19
CA MET A 428 -9.35 -6.07 12.71
C MET A 428 -10.80 -6.39 13.09
N GLU A 429 -11.21 -6.16 14.34
CA GLU A 429 -12.58 -6.38 14.79
C GLU A 429 -13.60 -5.58 13.96
N ARG A 430 -13.35 -4.28 13.75
CA ARG A 430 -14.25 -3.44 12.94
C ARG A 430 -14.29 -3.89 11.47
N LEU A 431 -13.18 -4.37 10.93
CA LEU A 431 -13.11 -4.89 9.57
C LEU A 431 -13.85 -6.23 9.44
N ILE A 432 -13.69 -7.13 10.41
CA ILE A 432 -14.45 -8.40 10.48
C ILE A 432 -15.95 -8.09 10.50
N GLU A 433 -16.39 -7.20 11.39
CA GLU A 433 -17.80 -6.79 11.48
C GLU A 433 -18.31 -6.25 10.13
N ARG A 434 -17.53 -5.39 9.46
CA ARG A 434 -17.88 -4.81 8.15
C ARG A 434 -18.02 -5.89 7.09
N LEU A 435 -17.09 -6.84 7.01
CA LEU A 435 -17.07 -7.85 5.95
C LEU A 435 -18.15 -8.92 6.18
N GLU A 436 -18.43 -9.31 7.42
CA GLU A 436 -19.45 -10.33 7.73
C GLU A 436 -20.89 -9.80 7.61
N HIS A 437 -21.13 -8.53 7.94
CA HIS A 437 -22.47 -7.94 8.04
C HIS A 437 -22.78 -6.94 6.93
N GLY A 438 -21.80 -6.69 6.06
CA GLY A 438 -21.79 -5.58 5.12
C GLY A 438 -22.62 -5.69 3.86
N ASP A 439 -23.12 -6.89 3.57
CA ASP A 439 -23.88 -7.23 2.36
C ASP A 439 -25.39 -7.38 2.62
N ARG A 440 -25.92 -6.80 3.73
CA ARG A 440 -27.36 -6.86 4.08
C ARG A 440 -28.11 -5.55 3.83
#